data_AF-C5NXC7-F1
#
_entry.id   AF-C5NXC7-F1
#
_cell.length_a   1.000
_cell.length_b   1.000
_cell.length_c   1.000
_cell.angle_alpha   90.00
_cell.angle_beta   90.00
_cell.angle_gamma   90.00
#
_symmetry.space_group_name_H-M   'P 1'
#
loop_
_entity.id
_entity.type
_entity.pdbx_description
1 polymer ?
#
loop_
_entity_poly.entity_id
_entity_poly.type
_entity_poly.pdbx_seq_one_letter_code
_entity_poly.pdbx_strand_id
1 'polypeptide(L)'
;MDLMIEKMFNDNLLNFKIIVELVDYLRVKHGEEPSFTFACFKNGLNTEQTEDLLIFYSDITDKIAAEDIHLLDRNLLIEKTKEKIPNLIDDNKIGEIVDSYINCYFLLKDE
;
A
#
# COMPACT_ATOMS: atom_id res chain seq x y z
N MET A 1 -19.54 2.69 26.28
CA MET A 1 -18.83 1.74 25.40
C MET A 1 -18.36 0.61 26.30
N ASP A 2 -18.55 -0.65 25.93
CA ASP A 2 -18.18 -1.80 26.75
C ASP A 2 -16.65 -1.85 26.93
N LEU A 3 -16.17 -2.05 28.17
CA LEU A 3 -14.74 -2.10 28.50
C LEU A 3 -13.98 -3.15 27.66
N MET A 4 -14.66 -4.23 27.25
CA MET A 4 -14.08 -5.25 26.39
C MET A 4 -13.88 -4.76 24.95
N ILE A 5 -14.81 -3.96 24.41
CA ILE A 5 -14.72 -3.38 23.06
C ILE A 5 -13.61 -2.33 23.00
N GLU A 6 -13.51 -1.48 24.03
CA GLU A 6 -12.45 -0.46 24.13
C GLU A 6 -11.05 -1.11 24.25
N LYS A 7 -10.93 -2.18 25.04
CA LYS A 7 -9.69 -2.95 25.13
C LYS A 7 -9.31 -3.61 23.80
N MET A 8 -10.25 -4.27 23.13
CA MET A 8 -10.00 -4.89 21.81
C MET A 8 -9.56 -3.85 20.76
N PHE A 9 -10.18 -2.67 20.76
CA PHE A 9 -9.79 -1.58 19.85
C PHE A 9 -8.38 -1.08 20.15
N ASN A 10 -8.05 -0.85 21.42
CA ASN A 10 -6.72 -0.39 21.85
C ASN A 10 -5.63 -1.45 21.62
N ASP A 11 -5.92 -2.72 21.86
CA ASP A 11 -5.00 -3.83 21.61
C ASP A 11 -4.74 -3.97 20.10
N ASN A 12 -5.76 -3.84 19.25
CA ASN A 12 -5.59 -3.83 17.80
C ASN A 12 -4.76 -2.63 17.33
N LEU A 13 -4.97 -1.45 17.91
CA LEU A 13 -4.19 -0.25 17.60
C LEU A 13 -2.71 -0.42 18.02
N LEU A 14 -2.48 -0.99 19.20
CA LEU A 14 -1.14 -1.27 19.70
C LEU A 14 -0.42 -2.31 18.85
N ASN A 15 -1.11 -3.41 18.51
CA ASN A 15 -0.59 -4.43 17.60
C ASN A 15 -0.24 -3.84 16.25
N PHE A 16 -1.08 -2.97 15.69
CA PHE A 16 -0.80 -2.29 14.43
C PHE A 16 0.46 -1.41 14.52
N LYS A 17 0.63 -0.63 15.59
CA LYS A 17 1.83 0.18 15.81
C LYS A 17 3.11 -0.66 15.88
N ILE A 18 3.07 -1.79 16.61
CA ILE A 18 4.21 -2.71 16.71
C ILE A 18 4.55 -3.28 15.33
N ILE A 19 3.55 -3.66 14.53
CA ILE A 19 3.77 -4.15 13.16
C ILE A 19 4.40 -3.04 12.29
N VAL A 20 3.94 -1.79 12.39
CA VAL A 20 4.56 -0.66 11.68
C VAL A 20 6.02 -0.49 12.05
N GLU A 21 6.37 -0.52 13.33
CA GLU A 21 7.77 -0.40 13.78
C GLU A 21 8.64 -1.55 13.27
N LEU A 22 8.14 -2.79 13.29
CA LEU A 22 8.85 -3.96 12.78
C LEU A 22 9.08 -3.88 11.28
N VAL A 23 8.06 -3.51 10.51
CA VAL A 23 8.15 -3.37 9.05
C VAL A 23 9.12 -2.24 8.69
N ASP A 24 9.05 -1.09 9.36
CA ASP A 24 9.98 0.02 9.13
C ASP A 24 11.42 -0.37 9.49
N TYR A 25 11.63 -1.15 10.56
CA TYR A 25 12.94 -1.72 10.91
C TYR A 25 13.45 -2.67 9.82
N LEU A 26 12.63 -3.61 9.34
CA LEU A 26 13.03 -4.56 8.30
C LEU A 26 13.39 -3.84 7.00
N ARG A 27 12.61 -2.83 6.62
CA ARG A 27 12.91 -1.99 5.45
C ARG A 27 14.26 -1.30 5.58
N VAL A 28 14.54 -0.64 6.70
CA VAL A 28 15.81 0.07 6.91
C VAL A 28 16.99 -0.91 7.02
N LYS A 29 16.80 -2.05 7.68
CA LYS A 29 17.89 -2.98 8.00
C LYS A 29 18.23 -3.93 6.86
N HIS A 30 17.22 -4.37 6.12
CA HIS A 30 17.32 -5.44 5.13
C HIS A 30 16.89 -5.00 3.72
N GLY A 31 16.36 -3.78 3.55
CA GLY A 31 15.82 -3.33 2.27
C GLY A 31 14.52 -4.04 1.89
N GLU A 32 13.88 -4.73 2.85
CA GLU A 32 12.62 -5.44 2.62
C GLU A 32 11.46 -4.45 2.53
N GLU A 33 10.90 -4.32 1.33
CA GLU A 33 9.77 -3.43 1.10
C GLU A 33 8.47 -4.02 1.70
N PRO A 34 7.63 -3.18 2.32
CA PRO A 34 6.34 -3.62 2.85
C PRO A 34 5.43 -4.12 1.73
N SER A 35 4.56 -5.07 2.05
CA SER A 35 3.50 -5.48 1.12
C SER A 35 2.60 -4.31 0.76
N PHE A 36 2.07 -4.32 -0.47
CA PHE A 36 1.10 -3.33 -0.93
C PHE A 36 -0.07 -3.13 0.03
N THR A 37 -0.65 -4.23 0.52
CA THR A 37 -1.76 -4.21 1.48
C THR A 37 -1.38 -3.48 2.77
N PHE A 38 -0.17 -3.71 3.28
CA PHE A 38 0.30 -3.03 4.48
C PHE A 38 0.53 -1.54 4.23
N ALA A 39 1.13 -1.17 3.10
CA ALA A 39 1.33 0.23 2.72
C ALA A 39 0.00 0.99 2.62
N CYS A 40 -1.05 0.36 2.08
CA CYS A 40 -2.40 0.92 2.03
C CYS A 40 -2.95 1.17 3.44
N PHE A 41 -2.90 0.18 4.33
CA PHE A 41 -3.41 0.32 5.69
C PHE A 41 -2.64 1.35 6.51
N LYS A 42 -1.30 1.36 6.41
CA LYS A 42 -0.44 2.37 7.05
C LYS A 42 -0.83 3.79 6.62
N ASN A 43 -1.27 3.93 5.37
CA ASN A 43 -1.66 5.22 4.78
C ASN A 43 -3.16 5.53 4.90
N GLY A 44 -3.93 4.72 5.61
CA GLY A 44 -5.31 5.02 6.02
C GLY A 44 -6.39 4.47 5.10
N LEU A 45 -6.05 3.57 4.17
CA LEU A 45 -7.05 2.82 3.39
C LEU A 45 -7.63 1.70 4.25
N ASN A 46 -8.89 1.37 4.00
CA ASN A 46 -9.52 0.16 4.52
C ASN A 46 -9.36 -1.01 3.53
N THR A 47 -9.83 -2.20 3.91
CA THR A 47 -9.74 -3.42 3.08
C THR A 47 -10.39 -3.26 1.71
N GLU A 48 -11.63 -2.75 1.65
CA GLU A 48 -12.37 -2.56 0.39
C GLU A 48 -11.62 -1.62 -0.56
N GLN A 49 -11.16 -0.49 -0.05
CA GLN A 49 -10.36 0.47 -0.83
C GLN A 49 -9.04 -0.12 -1.31
N THR A 50 -8.41 -0.97 -0.51
CA THR A 50 -7.14 -1.61 -0.84
C THR A 50 -7.31 -2.65 -1.94
N GLU A 51 -8.33 -3.50 -1.85
CA GLU A 51 -8.66 -4.50 -2.87
C GLU A 51 -9.06 -3.84 -4.19
N ASP A 52 -9.91 -2.82 -4.15
CA ASP A 52 -10.32 -2.05 -5.31
C ASP A 52 -9.12 -1.38 -6.00
N LEU A 53 -8.19 -0.83 -5.22
CA LEU A 53 -6.99 -0.18 -5.74
C LEU A 53 -6.02 -1.19 -6.35
N LEU A 54 -5.89 -2.38 -5.76
CA LEU A 54 -5.04 -3.45 -6.29
C LEU A 54 -5.52 -3.92 -7.67
N ILE A 55 -6.82 -4.19 -7.81
CA ILE A 55 -7.42 -4.60 -9.09
C ILE A 55 -7.20 -3.49 -10.12
N PHE A 56 -7.50 -2.26 -9.75
CA PHE A 56 -7.40 -1.12 -10.63
C PHE A 56 -5.97 -0.84 -11.12
N TYR A 57 -4.97 -0.92 -10.25
CA TYR A 57 -3.58 -0.80 -10.68
C TYR A 57 -3.16 -1.97 -11.56
N SER A 58 -3.61 -3.18 -11.25
CA SER A 58 -3.33 -4.36 -12.08
C SER A 58 -3.90 -4.22 -13.48
N ASP A 59 -5.10 -3.66 -13.65
CA ASP A 59 -5.68 -3.37 -14.97
C ASP A 59 -4.86 -2.35 -15.77
N ILE A 60 -4.23 -1.37 -15.09
CA ILE A 60 -3.37 -0.37 -15.72
C ILE A 60 -2.04 -0.99 -16.16
N THR A 61 -1.47 -1.88 -15.35
CA THR A 61 -0.11 -2.42 -15.53
C THR A 61 -0.07 -3.81 -16.15
N ASP A 62 -1.23 -4.44 -16.42
CA ASP A 62 -1.35 -5.80 -16.95
C ASP A 62 -0.47 -6.02 -18.19
N LYS A 63 -0.49 -5.04 -19.10
CA LYS A 63 0.22 -5.06 -20.38
C LYS A 63 1.70 -4.73 -20.30
N ILE A 64 2.20 -4.31 -19.14
CA ILE A 64 3.60 -3.94 -18.93
C ILE A 64 4.35 -5.19 -18.45
N ALA A 65 5.31 -5.67 -19.24
CA ALA A 65 6.18 -6.76 -18.84
C ALA A 65 7.11 -6.32 -17.69
N ALA A 66 7.62 -7.28 -16.92
CA ALA A 66 8.45 -6.97 -15.75
C ALA A 66 9.70 -6.13 -16.11
N GLU A 67 10.36 -6.52 -17.19
CA GLU A 67 11.54 -5.84 -17.77
C GLU A 67 11.26 -4.41 -18.25
N ASP A 68 10.00 -4.09 -18.55
CA ASP A 68 9.56 -2.81 -19.08
C ASP A 68 9.01 -1.86 -18.00
N ILE A 69 9.28 -2.14 -16.71
CA ILE A 69 8.87 -1.29 -15.58
C ILE A 69 9.21 0.19 -15.74
N HIS A 70 10.33 0.49 -16.40
CA HIS A 70 10.78 1.85 -16.67
C HIS A 70 9.84 2.64 -17.59
N LEU A 71 8.94 1.96 -18.30
CA LEU A 71 7.87 2.55 -19.12
C LEU A 71 6.62 2.89 -18.30
N LEU A 72 6.51 2.42 -17.05
CA LEU A 72 5.39 2.73 -16.18
C LEU A 72 5.43 4.21 -15.77
N ASP A 73 4.40 4.94 -16.15
CA ASP A 73 4.21 6.31 -15.69
C ASP A 73 3.72 6.32 -14.24
N ARG A 74 4.64 6.56 -13.30
CA ARG A 74 4.33 6.71 -11.88
C ARG A 74 3.32 7.83 -11.61
N ASN A 75 3.39 8.93 -12.37
CA ASN A 75 2.47 10.06 -12.18
C ASN A 75 1.06 9.68 -12.62
N LEU A 76 0.91 8.84 -13.64
CA LEU A 76 -0.38 8.29 -14.02
C LEU A 76 -1.01 7.53 -12.85
N LEU A 77 -0.26 6.65 -12.17
CA LEU A 77 -0.80 5.91 -11.03
C LEU A 77 -1.25 6.86 -9.91
N ILE A 78 -0.45 7.88 -9.58
CA ILE A 78 -0.79 8.90 -8.56
C ILE A 78 -2.08 9.63 -8.90
N GLU A 79 -2.19 10.16 -10.11
CA GLU A 79 -3.39 10.87 -10.55
C GLU A 79 -4.62 9.95 -10.52
N LYS A 80 -4.45 8.70 -10.94
CA LYS A 80 -5.51 7.70 -10.89
C LYS A 80 -5.88 7.28 -9.46
N THR A 81 -4.95 7.28 -8.51
CA THR A 81 -5.28 7.10 -7.08
C THR A 81 -6.19 8.21 -6.59
N LYS A 82 -5.90 9.46 -6.94
CA LYS A 82 -6.71 10.63 -6.55
C LYS A 82 -8.12 10.55 -7.12
N GLU A 83 -8.25 10.12 -8.38
CA GLU A 83 -9.57 9.90 -9.00
C GLU A 83 -10.35 8.79 -8.26
N LYS A 84 -9.69 7.68 -7.92
CA LYS A 84 -10.33 6.49 -7.32
C LYS A 84 -10.64 6.67 -5.83
N ILE A 85 -9.76 7.35 -5.09
CA ILE A 85 -9.87 7.59 -3.65
C ILE A 85 -9.75 9.11 -3.40
N PRO A 86 -10.80 9.90 -3.68
CA PRO A 86 -10.75 11.37 -3.58
C PRO A 86 -10.46 11.89 -2.16
N ASN A 87 -10.70 11.06 -1.14
CA ASN A 87 -10.47 11.41 0.26
C ASN A 87 -8.99 11.28 0.67
N LEU A 88 -8.15 10.60 -0.13
CA LEU A 88 -6.71 10.53 0.09
C LEU A 88 -6.04 11.73 -0.61
N ILE A 89 -5.89 12.82 0.12
CA ILE A 89 -5.38 14.11 -0.41
C ILE A 89 -3.87 14.32 -0.19
N ASP A 90 -3.23 13.47 0.61
CA ASP A 90 -1.81 13.59 0.94
C ASP A 90 -0.96 12.90 -0.11
N ASP A 91 -0.31 13.70 -0.96
CA ASP A 91 0.53 13.22 -2.06
C ASP A 91 1.68 12.32 -1.59
N ASN A 92 2.20 12.49 -0.37
CA ASN A 92 3.25 11.62 0.15
C ASN A 92 2.71 10.21 0.40
N LYS A 93 1.51 10.12 1.00
CA LYS A 93 0.85 8.83 1.26
C LYS A 93 0.50 8.11 -0.03
N ILE A 94 0.01 8.85 -1.03
CA ILE A 94 -0.26 8.30 -2.36
C ILE A 94 1.03 7.78 -2.99
N GLY A 95 2.12 8.56 -2.90
CA GLY A 95 3.44 8.17 -3.37
C GLY A 95 3.92 6.86 -2.74
N GLU A 96 3.81 6.72 -1.42
CA GLU A 96 4.19 5.48 -0.72
C GLU A 96 3.38 4.26 -1.17
N ILE A 97 2.06 4.42 -1.39
CA ILE A 97 1.19 3.35 -1.87
C ILE A 97 1.59 2.93 -3.29
N VAL A 98 1.82 3.91 -4.18
CA VAL A 98 2.25 3.66 -5.56
C VAL A 98 3.62 2.98 -5.59
N ASP A 99 4.59 3.46 -4.81
CA ASP A 99 5.92 2.87 -4.74
C ASP A 99 5.88 1.44 -4.22
N SER A 100 5.08 1.18 -3.17
CA SER A 100 4.88 -0.18 -2.66
C SER A 100 4.22 -1.08 -3.71
N TYR A 101 3.23 -0.59 -4.47
CA TYR A 101 2.64 -1.36 -5.56
C TYR A 101 3.68 -1.73 -6.62
N ILE A 102 4.46 -0.74 -7.10
CA ILE A 102 5.49 -0.96 -8.12
C ILE A 102 6.54 -1.94 -7.59
N ASN A 103 7.01 -1.77 -6.36
CA ASN A 103 8.01 -2.65 -5.78
C ASN A 103 7.47 -4.08 -5.58
N CYS A 104 6.20 -4.25 -5.18
CA CYS A 104 5.61 -5.57 -4.93
C CYS A 104 5.09 -6.27 -6.19
N TYR A 105 4.50 -5.54 -7.13
CA TYR A 105 3.88 -6.12 -8.33
C TYR A 105 4.91 -6.81 -9.22
N PHE A 106 6.09 -6.23 -9.34
CA PHE A 106 7.15 -6.78 -10.18
C PHE A 106 7.86 -7.96 -9.51
N LEU A 107 7.87 -8.04 -8.17
CA LEU A 107 8.26 -9.27 -7.46
C LEU A 107 7.34 -10.45 -7.80
N LEU A 108 6.07 -10.21 -8.17
CA LEU A 108 5.10 -11.26 -8.51
C LEU A 108 5.12 -11.64 -10.00
N LYS A 109 5.70 -10.83 -10.90
CA LYS A 109 5.78 -11.11 -12.35
C LYS A 109 7.06 -11.83 -12.76
N ASP A 110 8.08 -11.86 -11.90
CA ASP A 110 9.35 -12.57 -12.13
C ASP A 110 9.30 -14.07 -11.71
N GLU A 111 8.17 -14.55 -11.19
CA GLU A 111 7.88 -15.99 -10.95
C GLU A 111 7.10 -16.64 -12.10
#